data_AF-A0A444Z5M5-F1
#
_entry.id   AF-A0A444Z5M5-F1
#
_cell.length_a   1.000
_cell.length_b   1.000
_cell.length_c   1.000
_cell.angle_alpha   90.00
_cell.angle_beta   90.00
_cell.angle_gamma   90.00
#
_symmetry.space_group_name_H-M   'P 1'
#
loop_
_entity.id
_entity.type
_entity.pdbx_description
1 polymer ?
#
loop_
_entity_poly.entity_id
_entity_poly.type
_entity_poly.pdbx_seq_one_letter_code
_entity_poly.pdbx_strand_id
1 'polypeptide(L)'
;MKKKNLILEKTIIESDSQILVQAVKSKGKNWKIDAILKDIFMLLNDLQDTWFTWMPREKNRLAHEIVARTSMESLGNQWRIYPPPKIATIMRSEAKVRIC
;
A
#
# COMPACT_ATOMS: atom_id res chain seq x y z
N MET A 1 -0.05 18.72 -12.04
CA MET A 1 0.74 17.51 -12.39
C MET A 1 -0.18 16.54 -13.11
N LYS A 2 0.18 16.03 -14.30
CA LYS A 2 -0.63 15.02 -15.00
C LYS A 2 -0.59 13.72 -14.18
N LYS A 3 -1.73 13.24 -13.69
CA LYS A 3 -1.87 11.88 -13.14
C LYS A 3 -1.42 10.92 -14.25
N LYS A 4 -0.32 10.20 -14.05
CA LYS A 4 -0.07 8.97 -14.81
C LYS A 4 -1.12 7.98 -14.30
N ASN A 5 -2.18 7.79 -15.09
CA ASN A 5 -3.16 6.75 -14.81
C ASN A 5 -2.42 5.41 -14.95
N LEU A 6 -2.18 4.75 -13.82
CA LEU A 6 -1.79 3.35 -13.83
C LEU A 6 -3.00 2.60 -14.36
N ILE A 7 -2.90 2.03 -15.57
CA ILE A 7 -3.95 1.18 -16.12
C ILE A 7 -3.89 -0.12 -15.33
N LEU A 8 -4.65 -0.15 -14.25
CA LEU A 8 -4.78 -1.28 -13.34
C LEU A 8 -6.17 -1.87 -13.56
N GLU A 9 -6.23 -3.01 -14.23
CA GLU A 9 -7.51 -3.65 -14.57
C GLU A 9 -8.16 -4.29 -13.35
N LYS A 10 -7.43 -5.14 -12.61
CA LYS A 10 -7.92 -5.80 -11.39
C LYS A 10 -6.87 -5.70 -10.30
N THR A 11 -7.17 -4.97 -9.23
CA THR A 11 -6.19 -4.67 -8.18
C THR A 11 -6.72 -4.98 -6.80
N ILE A 12 -5.89 -5.63 -5.99
CA ILE A 12 -6.14 -5.80 -4.56
C ILE A 12 -5.13 -4.93 -3.81
N ILE A 13 -5.63 -3.96 -3.06
CA ILE A 13 -4.85 -3.12 -2.15
C ILE A 13 -4.91 -3.76 -0.77
N GLU A 14 -3.77 -4.23 -0.29
CA GLU A 14 -3.63 -4.84 1.03
C GLU A 14 -3.16 -3.80 2.04
N SER A 15 -3.75 -3.80 3.23
CA SER A 15 -3.32 -2.95 4.34
C SER A 15 -3.43 -3.69 5.67
N ASP A 16 -2.49 -3.40 6.57
CA ASP A 16 -2.54 -3.86 7.96
C ASP A 16 -3.38 -2.95 8.87
N SER A 17 -3.84 -1.79 8.37
CA SER A 17 -4.76 -0.91 9.07
C SER A 17 -6.20 -1.41 8.93
N GLN A 18 -6.67 -2.17 9.92
CA GLN A 18 -8.05 -2.67 9.95
C GLN A 18 -9.09 -1.55 9.91
N ILE A 19 -8.83 -0.44 10.62
CA ILE A 19 -9.72 0.74 10.63
C ILE A 19 -9.88 1.32 9.23
N LEU A 20 -8.78 1.44 8.48
CA LEU A 20 -8.81 1.95 7.11
C LEU A 20 -9.58 1.00 6.18
N VAL A 21 -9.27 -0.29 6.21
CA VAL A 21 -9.93 -1.30 5.36
C VAL A 21 -11.44 -1.34 5.64
N GLN A 22 -11.84 -1.33 6.91
CA GLN A 22 -13.26 -1.32 7.28
C GLN A 22 -13.96 -0.03 6.86
N ALA A 23 -13.31 1.14 7.01
CA ALA A 23 -13.88 2.41 6.58
C ALA A 23 -14.09 2.48 5.06
N VAL A 24 -13.10 2.01 4.28
CA VAL A 24 -13.21 1.95 2.82
C VAL A 24 -14.31 0.98 2.39
N LYS A 25 -14.34 -0.24 2.94
CA LYS A 25 -15.36 -1.25 2.59
C LYS A 25 -16.78 -0.82 2.94
N SER A 26 -16.98 -0.17 4.08
CA SER A 26 -18.29 0.31 4.52
C SER A 26 -18.71 1.62 3.85
N LYS A 27 -17.82 2.27 3.06
CA LYS A 27 -17.95 3.66 2.64
C LYS A 27 -18.27 4.59 3.83
N GLY A 28 -17.75 4.22 5.00
CA GLY A 28 -18.05 4.83 6.28
C GLY A 28 -17.24 6.11 6.50
N LYS A 29 -17.79 7.02 7.32
CA LYS A 29 -17.07 8.19 7.79
C LYS A 29 -16.26 7.85 9.03
N ASN A 30 -15.00 8.24 9.05
CA ASN A 30 -14.19 8.24 10.26
C ASN A 30 -13.46 9.58 10.33
N TRP A 31 -13.88 10.44 11.26
CA TRP A 31 -13.39 11.81 11.38
C TRP A 31 -11.86 11.89 11.56
N LYS A 32 -11.22 10.87 12.15
CA LYS A 32 -9.76 10.84 12.36
C LYS A 32 -8.97 10.67 11.06
N ILE A 33 -9.58 10.05 10.05
CA ILE A 33 -8.92 9.73 8.77
C ILE A 33 -9.73 10.24 7.56
N ASP A 34 -10.71 11.13 7.78
CA ASP A 34 -11.67 11.56 6.76
C ASP A 34 -10.99 12.20 5.55
N ALA A 35 -9.95 13.00 5.78
CA ALA A 35 -9.15 13.59 4.71
C ALA A 35 -8.51 12.51 3.81
N ILE A 36 -7.89 11.50 4.43
CA ILE A 36 -7.25 10.39 3.70
C ILE A 36 -8.30 9.53 2.99
N LEU A 37 -9.45 9.29 3.61
CA LEU A 37 -10.55 8.54 3.00
C LEU A 37 -11.10 9.23 1.75
N LYS A 38 -11.25 10.57 1.78
CA LYS A 38 -11.69 11.36 0.62
C LYS A 38 -10.70 11.24 -0.53
N ASP A 39 -9.40 11.34 -0.26
CA ASP A 39 -8.37 11.18 -1.28
C ASP A 39 -8.38 9.76 -1.88
N ILE A 40 -8.53 8.73 -1.03
CA ILE A 40 -8.66 7.34 -1.48
C ILE A 40 -9.89 7.17 -2.37
N PHE A 41 -11.08 7.64 -1.96
CA PHE A 41 -12.29 7.50 -2.76
C PHE A 41 -12.19 8.24 -4.09
N MET A 42 -11.57 9.43 -4.11
CA MET A 42 -11.30 10.15 -5.35
C MET A 42 -10.40 9.36 -6.30
N LEU A 43 -9.37 8.67 -5.77
CA LEU A 43 -8.50 7.81 -6.58
C LEU A 43 -9.21 6.54 -7.05
N LEU A 44 -10.05 5.95 -6.21
CA LEU A 44 -10.80 4.73 -6.57
C LEU A 44 -11.84 4.97 -7.64
N ASN A 45 -12.41 6.17 -7.75
CA ASN A 45 -13.32 6.50 -8.84
C ASN A 45 -12.64 6.42 -10.22
N ASP A 46 -11.32 6.60 -10.28
CA ASP A 46 -10.53 6.51 -11.51
C ASP A 46 -10.03 5.08 -11.82
N LEU A 47 -10.15 4.15 -10.85
CA LEU A 47 -9.63 2.78 -10.97
C LEU A 47 -10.77 1.78 -11.19
N GLN A 48 -10.62 0.89 -12.15
CA GLN A 48 -11.55 -0.23 -12.34
C GLN A 48 -11.20 -1.38 -11.39
N ASP A 49 -12.21 -2.15 -10.96
CA ASP A 49 -12.09 -3.40 -10.21
C ASP A 49 -10.97 -3.41 -9.16
N THR A 50 -11.01 -2.42 -8.26
CA THR A 50 -10.05 -2.30 -7.15
C THR A 50 -10.72 -2.65 -5.82
N TRP A 51 -10.12 -3.56 -5.07
CA TRP A 51 -10.60 -4.00 -3.76
C TRP A 51 -9.58 -3.74 -2.67
N PHE A 52 -10.06 -3.49 -1.45
CA PHE A 52 -9.21 -3.45 -0.27
C PHE A 52 -9.34 -4.73 0.53
N THR A 53 -8.23 -5.24 1.04
CA THR A 53 -8.24 -6.34 2.00
C THR A 53 -7.34 -6.07 3.18
N TRP A 54 -7.73 -6.61 4.33
CA TRP A 54 -6.91 -6.54 5.53
C TRP A 54 -5.90 -7.68 5.50
N MET A 55 -4.68 -7.37 5.90
CA MET A 55 -3.59 -8.33 5.99
C MET A 55 -2.83 -8.11 7.30
N PRO A 56 -2.45 -9.18 8.03
CA PRO A 56 -1.63 -9.02 9.23
C PRO A 56 -0.29 -8.35 8.91
N ARG A 57 0.25 -7.57 9.84
CA ARG A 57 1.50 -6.81 9.68
C ARG A 57 2.69 -7.72 9.33
N GLU A 58 2.68 -8.95 9.82
CA GLU A 58 3.68 -9.98 9.54
C GLU A 58 3.67 -10.43 8.07
N LYS A 59 2.60 -10.16 7.33
CA LYS A 59 2.52 -10.39 5.88
C LYS A 59 2.67 -9.09 5.06
N ASN A 60 2.66 -7.93 5.72
CA ASN A 60 2.93 -6.60 5.13
C ASN A 60 4.34 -6.10 5.46
N ARG A 61 5.33 -7.01 5.48
CA ARG A 61 6.68 -6.72 6.03
C ARG A 61 7.41 -5.70 5.18
N LEU A 62 7.28 -5.78 3.86
CA LEU A 62 7.93 -4.85 2.96
C LEU A 62 7.50 -3.40 3.21
N ALA A 63 6.19 -3.15 3.25
CA ALA A 63 5.67 -1.81 3.52
C ALA A 63 6.13 -1.31 4.88
N HIS A 64 6.10 -2.18 5.89
CA HIS A 64 6.55 -1.83 7.24
C HIS A 64 8.04 -1.45 7.28
N GLU A 65 8.92 -2.23 6.64
CA GLU A 65 10.36 -1.95 6.58
C GLU A 65 10.66 -0.64 5.83
N ILE A 66 9.94 -0.36 4.74
CA ILE A 66 10.07 0.89 3.97
C ILE A 66 9.73 2.10 4.85
N VAL A 67 8.61 2.04 5.59
CA VAL A 67 8.20 3.12 6.50
C VAL A 67 9.24 3.30 7.60
N ALA A 68 9.69 2.23 8.25
CA ALA A 68 10.69 2.29 9.32
C ALA A 68 12.00 2.96 8.85
N ARG A 69 12.48 2.61 7.65
CA ARG A 69 13.69 3.20 7.08
C ARG A 69 13.52 4.65 6.67
N THR A 70 12.34 5.01 6.15
CA THR A 70 12.01 6.39 5.78
C THR A 70 12.00 7.27 7.03
N SER A 71 11.41 6.80 8.13
CA SER A 71 11.40 7.51 9.43
C SER A 71 12.78 7.68 10.05
N MET A 72 13.73 6.80 9.73
CA MET A 72 15.13 6.91 10.14
C MET A 72 16.00 7.66 9.12
N GLU A 73 15.40 8.26 8.08
CA GLU A 73 16.11 8.92 6.96
C GLU A 73 17.19 8.03 6.29
N SER A 74 17.06 6.73 6.45
CA SER A 74 18.05 5.72 6.01
C SER A 74 17.74 5.14 4.63
N LEU A 75 16.69 5.66 3.97
CA LEU A 75 16.23 5.20 2.68
C LEU A 75 16.56 6.23 1.61
N GLY A 76 17.64 5.98 0.85
CA GLY A 76 18.07 6.88 -0.22
C GLY A 76 17.02 7.03 -1.33
N ASN A 77 17.00 8.18 -2.00
CA ASN A 77 15.99 8.52 -3.03
C ASN A 77 15.86 7.49 -4.17
N GLN A 78 16.93 6.73 -4.46
CA GLN A 78 16.98 5.73 -5.53
C GLN A 78 16.71 4.30 -5.05
N TRP A 79 16.25 4.09 -3.82
CA TRP A 79 16.02 2.75 -3.24
C TRP A 79 15.09 1.87 -4.09
N ARG A 80 14.20 2.46 -4.89
CA ARG A 80 13.29 1.73 -5.79
C ARG A 80 14.03 1.02 -6.92
N ILE A 81 15.16 1.59 -7.35
CA ILE A 81 16.02 1.05 -8.41
C ILE A 81 17.11 0.19 -7.79
N TYR A 82 17.69 0.66 -6.68
CA TYR A 82 18.77 -0.01 -5.95
C TYR A 82 18.34 -0.27 -4.50
N PRO A 83 17.52 -1.30 -4.24
CA PRO A 83 16.99 -1.55 -2.91
C PRO A 83 18.10 -1.98 -1.94
N PRO A 84 18.08 -1.45 -0.69
CA PRO A 84 18.94 -1.96 0.37
C PRO A 84 18.81 -3.49 0.52
N PRO A 85 19.87 -4.22 0.92
CA PRO A 85 19.88 -5.69 0.94
C PRO A 85 18.70 -6.33 1.71
N LYS A 86 18.28 -5.71 2.82
CA LYS A 86 17.14 -6.17 3.61
C LYS A 86 15.80 -6.01 2.86
N ILE A 87 15.56 -4.86 2.23
CA ILE A 87 14.39 -4.63 1.37
C ILE A 87 14.38 -5.60 0.20
N ALA A 88 15.51 -5.77 -0.50
CA ALA A 88 15.63 -6.68 -1.63
C ALA A 88 15.33 -8.14 -1.26
N THR A 89 15.73 -8.55 -0.06
CA THR A 89 15.44 -9.89 0.48
C THR A 89 13.95 -10.07 0.77
N ILE A 90 13.31 -9.09 1.41
CA ILE A 90 11.87 -9.14 1.69
C ILE A 90 11.06 -9.15 0.39
N MET A 91 11.40 -8.28 -0.58
CA MET A 91 10.74 -8.24 -1.90
C MET A 91 10.77 -9.61 -2.59
N ARG A 92 11.93 -10.28 -2.62
CA ARG A 92 12.07 -11.62 -3.21
C ARG A 92 11.26 -12.68 -2.46
N SER A 93 11.18 -12.60 -1.13
CA SER A 93 10.40 -13.53 -0.31
C SER A 93 8.90 -13.36 -0.56
N GLU A 94 8.39 -12.13 -0.50
CA GLU A 94 6.96 -11.84 -0.67
C GLU A 94 6.48 -12.11 -2.10
N ALA A 95 7.32 -11.85 -3.11
CA ALA A 95 7.01 -12.17 -4.50
C ALA A 95 6.80 -13.68 -4.71
N LYS A 96 7.58 -14.54 -4.05
CA LYS A 96 7.45 -16.00 -4.17
C LYS A 96 6.18 -16.54 -3.52
N VAL A 97 5.76 -15.96 -2.39
CA VAL A 97 4.55 -16.40 -1.65
C VAL A 97 3.27 -16.17 -2.46
N ARG A 98 3.28 -15.27 -3.44
CA ARG A 98 2.12 -14.86 -4.23
C ARG A 98 1.91 -15.65 -5.53
N ILE A 99 2.82 -16.58 -5.88
CA ILE A 99 2.74 -17.41 -7.10
C ILE A 99 2.33 -18.86 -6.74
N CYS A 100 1.45 -19.02 -5.75
CA CYS A 100 0.93 -20.32 -5.32
C CYS A 100 -0.60 -20.34 -5.41
#